data_AF-A0A4V2JBF1-F1
#
_entry.id   AF-A0A4V2JBF1-F1
#
_cell.length_a   1.000
_cell.length_b   1.000
_cell.length_c   1.000
_cell.angle_alpha   90.00
_cell.angle_beta   90.00
_cell.angle_gamma   90.00
#
_symmetry.space_group_name_H-M   'P 1'
#
loop_
_entity.id
_entity.type
_entity.pdbx_description
1 polymer ?
#
loop_
_entity_poly.entity_id
_entity_poly.type
_entity_poly.pdbx_seq_one_letter_code
_entity_poly.pdbx_strand_id
1 'polypeptide(L)'
;MGLIGFGIVALTDNLFLGIMIVYPITMNKDFLNGKSIGKRVFGIQVQNLNSQKATEWKSSLRNFLPIIPFELIFTIFSPERRIGDRIAETKVGIEKVHNLKTISSELKNYRINKELIFGIIFGVANIYGLLWLYGIILS
;
A
#
# COMPACT_ATOMS: atom_id res chain seq x y z
N MET A 1 -7.69 -7.48 3.92
CA MET A 1 -6.62 -7.46 2.88
C MET A 1 -6.16 -8.88 2.57
N GLY A 2 -5.76 -9.71 3.54
CA GLY A 2 -5.44 -11.13 3.30
C GLY A 2 -6.59 -11.98 2.72
N LEU A 3 -7.83 -11.77 3.19
CA LEU A 3 -9.01 -12.52 2.69
C LEU A 3 -9.40 -12.20 1.24
N ILE A 4 -9.20 -10.95 0.79
CA ILE A 4 -9.50 -10.55 -0.59
C ILE A 4 -8.43 -11.10 -1.55
N GLY A 5 -7.17 -11.08 -1.13
CA GLY A 5 -6.07 -11.68 -1.90
C GLY A 5 -6.23 -13.19 -2.04
N PHE A 6 -6.60 -13.89 -0.96
CA PHE A 6 -6.91 -15.31 -0.99
C PHE A 6 -8.09 -15.63 -1.92
N GLY A 7 -9.18 -14.84 -1.85
CA GLY A 7 -10.33 -15.02 -2.73
C GLY A 7 -10.00 -14.87 -4.22
N ILE A 8 -9.18 -13.87 -4.59
CA ILE A 8 -8.79 -13.67 -5.99
C ILE A 8 -7.89 -14.80 -6.49
N VAL A 9 -6.93 -15.25 -5.68
CA VAL A 9 -6.06 -16.39 -6.02
C VAL A 9 -6.87 -17.69 -6.12
N ALA A 10 -7.83 -17.91 -5.22
CA ALA A 10 -8.69 -19.09 -5.24
C ALA A 10 -9.71 -19.10 -6.39
N LEU A 11 -10.06 -17.94 -6.96
CA LEU A 11 -11.05 -17.82 -8.05
C LEU A 11 -10.45 -17.84 -9.45
N THR A 12 -9.14 -17.63 -9.59
CA THR A 12 -8.53 -17.42 -10.90
C THR A 12 -7.80 -18.64 -11.45
N ASP A 13 -7.56 -19.69 -10.64
CA ASP A 13 -6.70 -20.89 -10.89
C ASP A 13 -5.28 -20.57 -11.44
N ASN A 14 -5.02 -19.32 -11.77
CA ASN A 14 -3.85 -18.79 -12.43
C ASN A 14 -3.16 -17.84 -11.47
N LEU A 15 -2.15 -18.38 -10.79
CA LEU A 15 -1.33 -17.66 -9.81
C LEU A 15 -0.74 -16.36 -10.37
N PHE A 16 -0.37 -16.35 -11.65
CA PHE A 16 0.17 -15.17 -12.32
C PHE A 16 -0.88 -14.06 -12.46
N LEU A 17 -2.09 -14.40 -12.92
CA LEU A 17 -3.17 -13.43 -13.00
C LEU A 17 -3.60 -12.93 -11.61
N GLY A 18 -3.64 -13.84 -10.63
CA GLY A 18 -3.90 -13.51 -9.23
C GLY A 18 -2.89 -12.50 -8.67
N ILE A 19 -1.58 -12.73 -8.84
CA ILE A 19 -0.55 -11.84 -8.31
C ILE A 19 -0.56 -10.47 -9.00
N MET A 20 -0.82 -10.42 -10.31
CA MET A 20 -0.92 -9.17 -11.08
C MET A 20 -2.09 -8.28 -10.63
N ILE A 21 -3.15 -8.85 -10.05
CA ILE A 21 -4.30 -8.10 -9.53
C ILE A 21 -4.12 -7.76 -8.05
N VAL A 22 -3.79 -8.76 -7.24
CA VAL A 22 -3.74 -8.62 -5.77
C VAL A 22 -2.61 -7.66 -5.38
N TYR A 23 -1.45 -7.77 -6.01
CA TYR A 23 -0.27 -7.00 -5.62
C TYR A 23 -0.50 -5.48 -5.73
N PRO A 24 -0.93 -4.92 -6.88
CA PRO A 24 -1.17 -3.48 -6.98
C PRO A 24 -2.20 -2.98 -5.97
N ILE A 25 -3.26 -3.75 -5.72
CA ILE A 25 -4.29 -3.41 -4.72
C ILE A 25 -3.67 -3.35 -3.32
N THR A 26 -2.81 -4.31 -2.97
CA THR A 26 -2.15 -4.34 -1.67
C THR A 26 -1.14 -3.20 -1.48
N MET A 27 -0.41 -2.79 -2.52
CA MET A 27 0.44 -1.59 -2.47
C MET A 27 -0.38 -0.32 -2.25
N ASN A 28 -1.60 -0.26 -2.79
CA ASN A 28 -2.49 0.89 -2.65
C ASN A 28 -3.47 0.75 -1.47
N LYS A 29 -3.25 -0.18 -0.53
CA LYS A 29 -4.19 -0.48 0.58
C LYS A 29 -4.56 0.70 1.48
N ASP A 30 -3.75 1.77 1.46
CA ASP A 30 -3.93 2.99 2.25
C ASP A 30 -4.55 4.15 1.45
N PHE A 31 -5.05 3.92 0.22
CA PHE A 31 -5.59 4.97 -0.65
C PHE A 31 -6.71 5.80 -0.01
N LEU A 32 -7.54 5.16 0.81
CA LEU A 32 -8.67 5.83 1.44
C LEU A 32 -8.21 6.60 2.68
N ASN A 33 -8.01 7.90 2.50
CA ASN A 33 -7.57 8.85 3.55
C ASN A 33 -6.26 8.42 4.26
N GLY A 34 -5.32 7.81 3.54
CA GLY A 34 -4.05 7.37 4.13
C GLY A 34 -4.20 6.22 5.13
N LYS A 35 -5.27 5.42 5.03
CA LYS A 35 -5.58 4.35 5.99
C LYS A 35 -6.10 3.07 5.37
N SER A 36 -5.36 2.00 5.60
CA SER A 36 -5.85 0.62 5.51
C SER A 36 -6.73 0.24 6.71
N ILE A 37 -7.45 -0.86 6.57
CA ILE A 37 -8.36 -1.42 7.59
C ILE A 37 -7.65 -1.54 8.95
N GLY A 38 -6.45 -2.12 9.00
CA GLY A 38 -5.70 -2.28 10.25
C GLY A 38 -5.39 -0.93 10.91
N LYS A 39 -4.96 0.07 10.13
CA LYS A 39 -4.66 1.41 10.65
C LYS A 39 -5.89 2.12 11.24
N ARG A 40 -7.08 1.85 10.68
CA ARG A 40 -8.36 2.34 11.21
C ARG A 40 -8.68 1.75 12.57
N VAL A 41 -8.35 0.48 12.79
CA VAL A 41 -8.50 -0.17 14.10
C VAL A 41 -7.59 0.48 15.14
N PHE A 42 -6.35 0.78 14.77
CA PHE A 42 -5.36 1.36 15.68
C PHE A 42 -5.42 2.89 15.82
N GLY A 43 -6.31 3.58 15.09
CA GLY A 43 -6.39 5.04 15.14
C GLY A 43 -5.13 5.75 14.62
N ILE A 44 -4.46 5.14 13.63
CA ILE A 44 -3.25 5.69 13.00
C ILE A 44 -3.49 5.99 11.51
N GLN A 45 -2.67 6.86 10.94
CA GLN A 45 -2.76 7.34 9.57
C GLN A 45 -1.39 7.51 8.95
N VAL A 46 -1.30 7.29 7.64
CA VAL A 46 -0.16 7.74 6.85
C VAL A 46 -0.31 9.23 6.54
N GLN A 47 0.64 10.00 7.02
CA GLN A 47 0.68 11.44 6.87
C GLN A 47 1.92 11.88 6.09
N ASN A 48 1.85 13.05 5.46
CA ASN A 48 3.04 13.74 5.00
C ASN A 48 3.82 14.31 6.20
N LEU A 49 4.99 14.91 5.94
CA LEU A 49 5.82 15.50 7.00
C LEU A 49 5.10 16.61 7.78
N ASN A 50 4.13 17.29 7.15
CA ASN A 50 3.29 18.35 7.72
C ASN A 50 2.06 17.81 8.49
N SER A 51 2.02 16.50 8.79
CA SER A 51 0.91 15.86 9.53
C SER A 51 -0.46 15.91 8.82
N GLN A 52 -0.49 16.14 7.51
CA GLN A 52 -1.70 16.03 6.69
C GLN A 52 -1.76 14.64 6.05
N LYS A 53 -2.95 14.19 5.63
CA LYS A 53 -3.10 12.90 4.94
C LYS A 53 -2.13 12.78 3.76
N ALA A 54 -1.45 11.64 3.64
CA ALA A 54 -0.64 11.37 2.46
C ALA A 54 -1.51 11.16 1.22
N THR A 55 -0.99 11.52 0.06
CA THR A 55 -1.63 11.20 -1.22
C THR A 55 -1.58 9.69 -1.48
N GLU A 56 -2.44 9.21 -2.36
CA GLU A 56 -2.51 7.82 -2.78
C GLU A 56 -1.20 7.37 -3.44
N TRP A 57 -0.60 8.24 -4.25
CA TRP A 57 0.71 8.04 -4.84
C TRP A 57 1.79 7.82 -3.77
N LYS A 58 1.92 8.77 -2.82
CA LYS A 58 2.89 8.65 -1.72
C LYS A 58 2.63 7.41 -0.87
N SER A 59 1.36 7.04 -0.69
CA SER A 59 0.95 5.83 0.02
C SER A 59 1.33 4.54 -0.70
N SER A 60 1.34 4.53 -2.03
CA SER A 60 1.83 3.42 -2.86
C SER A 60 3.35 3.36 -2.86
N LEU A 61 4.02 4.51 -3.08
CA LEU A 61 5.48 4.62 -3.17
C LEU A 61 6.20 4.09 -1.91
N ARG A 62 5.65 4.37 -0.72
CA ARG A 62 6.20 3.84 0.54
C ARG A 62 6.10 2.32 0.69
N ASN A 63 5.30 1.63 -0.13
CA ASN A 63 5.14 0.17 -0.10
C ASN A 63 6.02 -0.54 -1.14
N PHE A 64 7.04 0.14 -1.68
CA PHE A 64 7.97 -0.41 -2.66
C PHE A 64 8.70 -1.65 -2.12
N LEU A 65 8.45 -2.78 -2.77
CA LEU A 65 8.66 -4.12 -2.23
C LEU A 65 10.11 -4.63 -2.22
N PRO A 66 11.02 -4.20 -3.12
CA PRO A 66 12.45 -4.56 -3.06
C PRO A 66 13.14 -4.16 -1.75
N ILE A 67 12.51 -3.29 -0.97
CA ILE A 67 13.06 -2.79 0.30
C ILE A 67 12.57 -3.64 1.50
N ILE A 68 11.51 -4.45 1.37
CA ILE A 68 10.88 -5.14 2.51
C ILE A 68 11.82 -6.01 3.36
N PRO A 69 12.76 -6.80 2.79
CA PRO A 69 13.69 -7.59 3.59
C PRO A 69 14.60 -6.72 4.47
N PHE A 70 15.06 -5.59 3.93
CA PHE A 70 15.90 -4.62 4.64
C PHE A 70 15.07 -3.73 5.59
N GLU A 71 13.80 -3.51 5.24
CA GLU A 71 12.87 -2.68 6.00
C GLU A 71 12.53 -3.29 7.36
N LEU A 72 12.41 -4.63 7.44
CA LEU A 72 12.09 -5.35 8.69
C LEU A 72 13.16 -5.14 9.79
N ILE A 73 14.43 -5.02 9.39
CA ILE A 73 15.53 -4.72 10.31
C ILE A 73 15.47 -3.25 10.72
N PHE A 74 15.17 -2.35 9.77
CA PHE A 74 15.19 -0.91 10.01
C PHE A 74 14.00 -0.40 10.85
N THR A 75 12.84 -1.06 10.76
CA THR A 75 11.66 -0.71 11.56
C THR A 75 11.85 -0.95 13.06
N ILE A 76 12.77 -1.84 13.46
CA ILE A 76 13.14 -2.03 14.88
C ILE A 76 13.83 -0.77 15.43
N PHE A 77 14.68 -0.13 14.63
CA PHE A 77 15.45 1.05 15.05
C PHE A 77 14.69 2.37 14.84
N SER A 78 13.75 2.43 13.90
CA SER A 78 12.99 3.65 13.57
C SER A 78 11.51 3.34 13.34
N PRO A 79 10.73 3.11 14.40
CA PRO A 79 9.34 2.66 14.29
C PRO A 79 8.40 3.71 13.69
N GLU A 80 8.76 5.00 13.78
CA GLU A 80 7.94 6.10 13.25
C GLU A 80 8.06 6.26 11.72
N ARG A 81 9.21 5.88 11.15
CA ARG A 81 9.53 6.08 9.72
C ARG A 81 10.41 4.95 9.18
N ARG A 82 9.79 4.03 8.45
CA ARG A 82 10.49 3.01 7.66
C ARG A 82 11.19 3.61 6.44
N ILE A 83 12.03 2.83 5.77
CA ILE A 83 12.80 3.28 4.59
C ILE A 83 11.85 3.78 3.50
N GLY A 84 10.76 3.06 3.22
CA GLY A 84 9.73 3.52 2.27
C GLY A 84 9.08 4.84 2.67
N ASP A 85 8.91 5.10 3.97
CA ASP A 85 8.36 6.37 4.48
C ASP A 85 9.38 7.53 4.36
N ARG A 86 10.69 7.23 4.36
CA ARG A 86 11.73 8.23 4.07
C ARG A 86 11.73 8.62 2.60
N ILE A 87 11.68 7.64 1.70
CA ILE A 87 11.64 7.84 0.24
C ILE A 87 10.37 8.60 -0.16
N ALA A 88 9.22 8.22 0.39
CA ALA A 88 7.94 8.85 0.06
C ALA A 88 7.66 10.15 0.83
N GLU A 89 8.58 10.58 1.71
CA GLU A 89 8.39 11.74 2.61
C GLU A 89 7.09 11.65 3.41
N THR A 90 6.84 10.49 3.99
CA THR A 90 5.69 10.24 4.86
C THR A 90 6.14 9.86 6.27
N LYS A 91 5.17 9.82 7.18
CA LYS A 91 5.30 9.34 8.56
C LYS A 91 3.98 8.71 9.00
N VAL A 92 4.03 7.87 10.02
CA VAL A 92 2.81 7.38 10.68
C VAL A 92 2.45 8.35 11.81
N GLY A 93 1.21 8.83 11.83
CA GLY A 93 0.69 9.72 12.87
C GLY A 93 -0.64 9.22 13.42
N ILE A 94 -1.09 9.84 14.52
CA ILE A 94 -2.38 9.53 15.14
C ILE A 94 -3.49 10.28 14.40
N GLU A 95 -4.57 9.58 14.10
CA GLU A 95 -5.81 10.17 13.59
C GLU A 95 -6.98 9.27 14.00
N LYS A 96 -8.00 9.83 14.64
CA LYS A 96 -9.16 9.06 15.15
C LYS A 96 -10.48 9.36 14.42
N VAL A 97 -10.52 10.35 13.53
CA VAL A 97 -11.76 10.76 12.83
C VAL A 97 -12.16 9.66 11.82
N HIS A 98 -11.21 9.16 11.04
CA HIS A 98 -11.44 8.10 10.06
C HIS A 98 -11.24 6.71 10.69
N ASN A 99 -12.34 6.02 10.99
CA ASN A 99 -12.36 4.69 11.60
C ASN A 99 -13.04 3.66 10.67
N LEU A 100 -13.43 2.49 11.21
CA LEU A 100 -14.09 1.45 10.42
C LEU A 100 -15.51 1.86 9.97
N LYS A 101 -16.25 2.58 10.81
CA LYS A 101 -17.64 2.99 10.53
C LYS A 101 -17.72 3.99 9.38
N THR A 102 -16.65 4.75 9.15
CA THR A 102 -16.59 5.79 8.12
C THR A 102 -16.17 5.25 6.75
N ILE A 103 -15.74 3.99 6.62
CA ILE A 103 -15.28 3.42 5.34
C ILE A 103 -16.36 3.52 4.25
N SER A 104 -17.61 3.15 4.56
CA SER A 104 -18.68 3.13 3.57
C SER A 104 -19.01 4.55 3.05
N SER A 105 -19.10 5.53 3.94
CA SER A 105 -19.36 6.93 3.55
C SER A 105 -18.18 7.54 2.81
N GLU A 106 -16.95 7.23 3.21
CA GLU A 106 -15.74 7.65 2.51
C GLU A 106 -15.68 7.07 1.10
N LEU A 107 -15.94 5.77 0.92
CA LEU A 107 -15.96 5.12 -0.40
C LEU A 107 -17.05 5.70 -1.31
N LYS A 108 -18.25 5.94 -0.76
CA LYS A 108 -19.36 6.53 -1.53
C LYS A 108 -19.00 7.93 -2.06
N ASN A 109 -18.21 8.69 -1.31
CA ASN A 109 -17.80 10.04 -1.68
C ASN A 109 -16.44 10.09 -2.39
N TYR A 110 -15.73 8.96 -2.48
CA TYR A 110 -14.39 8.92 -3.04
C TYR A 110 -14.46 9.08 -4.56
N ARG A 111 -13.63 9.99 -5.09
CA ARG A 111 -13.47 10.19 -6.53
C ARG A 111 -12.09 9.70 -6.94
N ILE A 112 -12.05 8.88 -7.98
CA ILE A 112 -10.79 8.44 -8.58
C ILE A 112 -10.01 9.68 -9.01
N ASN A 113 -8.78 9.79 -8.55
CA ASN A 113 -7.88 10.88 -8.85
C ASN A 113 -6.60 10.34 -9.52
N LYS A 114 -5.80 11.25 -10.08
CA LYS A 114 -4.54 10.91 -10.74
C LYS A 114 -3.54 10.21 -9.81
N GLU A 115 -3.53 10.54 -8.52
CA GLU A 115 -2.60 9.98 -7.54
C GLU A 115 -2.89 8.48 -7.33
N LEU A 116 -4.16 8.09 -7.28
CA LEU A 116 -4.57 6.68 -7.22
C LEU A 116 -4.18 5.94 -8.49
N ILE A 117 -4.42 6.54 -9.66
CA ILE A 117 -4.06 5.94 -10.95
C ILE A 117 -2.55 5.69 -11.02
N PHE A 118 -1.73 6.69 -10.67
CA PHE A 118 -0.28 6.54 -10.61
C PHE A 118 0.13 5.47 -9.59
N GLY A 119 -0.51 5.44 -8.42
CA GLY A 119 -0.26 4.42 -7.41
C GLY A 119 -0.52 3.00 -7.89
N ILE A 120 -1.60 2.78 -8.67
CA ILE A 120 -1.94 1.47 -9.26
C ILE A 120 -0.94 1.10 -10.36
N ILE A 121 -0.65 2.02 -11.29
CA ILE A 121 0.31 1.80 -12.38
C ILE A 121 1.68 1.39 -11.80
N PHE A 122 2.13 2.08 -10.76
CA PHE A 122 3.39 1.76 -10.10
C PHE A 122 3.38 0.40 -9.40
N GLY A 123 2.24 0.00 -8.84
CA GLY A 123 2.05 -1.35 -8.31
C GLY A 123 2.19 -2.43 -9.38
N VAL A 124 1.58 -2.22 -10.55
CA VAL A 124 1.69 -3.13 -11.70
C VAL A 124 3.13 -3.19 -12.23
N ALA A 125 3.77 -2.03 -12.40
CA ALA A 125 5.16 -1.95 -12.84
C ALA A 125 6.12 -2.65 -11.87
N ASN A 126 5.87 -2.53 -10.57
CA ASN A 126 6.65 -3.20 -9.53
C ASN A 126 6.62 -4.72 -9.65
N ILE A 127 5.43 -5.31 -9.71
CA ILE A 127 5.30 -6.76 -9.76
C ILE A 127 5.86 -7.30 -11.08
N TYR A 128 5.64 -6.60 -12.19
CA TYR A 128 6.21 -6.96 -13.48
C TYR A 128 7.75 -6.95 -13.44
N GLY A 129 8.35 -5.89 -12.90
CA GLY A 129 9.81 -5.79 -12.75
C GLY A 129 10.40 -6.88 -11.85
N LEU A 130 9.70 -7.22 -10.75
CA LEU A 130 10.12 -8.30 -9.85
C LEU A 130 10.08 -9.67 -10.54
N LEU A 131 9.01 -9.96 -11.28
CA LEU A 131 8.86 -11.21 -12.04
C LEU A 131 9.90 -11.31 -13.16
N TRP A 132 10.21 -10.20 -13.83
CA TRP A 132 11.25 -10.14 -14.84
C TRP A 132 12.65 -10.41 -14.25
N LEU A 133 12.99 -9.77 -13.12
CA LEU A 133 14.24 -10.02 -12.41
C LEU A 133 14.36 -11.48 -11.95
N TYR A 134 13.27 -12.06 -11.44
CA TYR A 134 13.22 -13.47 -11.08
C TYR A 134 13.49 -14.40 -12.27
N GLY A 135 12.95 -14.06 -13.45
CA GLY A 135 13.24 -14.78 -14.69
C GLY A 135 14.72 -14.78 -15.07
N ILE A 136 15.42 -13.66 -14.88
CA ILE A 136 16.88 -13.55 -15.14
C ILE A 136 17.69 -14.40 -14.16
N ILE A 137 17.29 -14.46 -12.90
CA ILE A 137 18.04 -15.20 -11.87
C ILE A 137 17.95 -16.73 -12.11
N LEU A 138 16.87 -17.20 -12.72
CA LEU A 138 16.63 -18.62 -12.98
C LEU A 138 17.13 -19.11 -14.35
N SER A 139 17.44 -18.19 -15.27
CA SER A 139 18.01 -18.49 -16.59
C SER A 139 19.52 -18.63 -16.52
#